data_AF-A0AAJ0MHS1-F1
#
_entry.id   AF-A0AAJ0MHS1-F1
#
_cell.length_a   1.000
_cell.length_b   1.000
_cell.length_c   1.000
_cell.angle_alpha   90.00
_cell.angle_beta   90.00
_cell.angle_gamma   90.00
#
_symmetry.space_group_name_H-M   'P 1'
#
loop_
_entity.id
_entity.type
_entity.pdbx_description
1 polymer ?
#
loop_
_entity_poly.entity_id
_entity_poly.type
_entity_poly.pdbx_seq_one_letter_code
_entity_poly.pdbx_strand_id
1 'polypeptide(L)'
;MSIRQILIVSLGNPGQYRDTFHSVGHMALESLQRRIPAEQPSFASQRHGKKAALTSAGPKYTLLQSPTLMNVTGPWLAKAYKEFLVNEGLSPAEVGLVLVHDDLEEELGAVKIRQWTRSHRGHNGVKSVLASLRPDAQSPPWARISVGIGRPAERDQSVVSDFVLSKMPKHAKGVIDDKASRSLIDALSELERKWEASAPKTNG
;
A
#
# COMPACT_ATOMS: atom_id res chain seq x y z
N MET A 1 18.60 4.98 14.31
CA MET A 1 17.52 5.98 14.11
C MET A 1 16.19 5.23 14.12
N SER A 2 15.16 5.79 14.76
CA SER A 2 13.84 5.16 14.89
C SER A 2 12.90 5.65 13.80
N ILE A 3 11.96 4.80 13.37
CA ILE A 3 10.89 5.18 12.44
C ILE A 3 9.90 6.09 13.20
N ARG A 4 9.70 7.31 12.69
CA ARG A 4 8.79 8.31 13.28
C ARG A 4 7.41 8.27 12.63
N GLN A 5 7.35 7.97 11.34
CA GLN A 5 6.10 7.87 10.59
C GLN A 5 6.15 6.71 9.60
N ILE A 6 4.97 6.17 9.28
CA ILE A 6 4.82 5.14 8.25
C ILE A 6 3.90 5.67 7.16
N LEU A 7 4.43 5.80 5.94
CA LEU A 7 3.67 6.11 4.75
C LEU A 7 3.13 4.81 4.14
N ILE A 8 1.82 4.64 4.14
CA ILE A 8 1.12 3.47 3.61
C ILE A 8 0.40 3.88 2.33
N VAL A 9 0.85 3.34 1.20
CA VAL A 9 0.32 3.67 -0.12
C VAL A 9 -0.44 2.49 -0.70
N SER A 10 -1.71 2.68 -1.08
CA SER A 10 -2.43 1.64 -1.83
C SER A 10 -2.25 1.78 -3.32
N LEU A 11 -2.17 0.63 -3.98
CA LEU A 11 -2.33 0.48 -5.42
C LEU A 11 -3.79 0.24 -5.79
N GLY A 12 -4.22 0.93 -6.83
CA GLY A 12 -5.58 0.87 -7.37
C GLY A 12 -5.76 1.91 -8.47
N ASN A 13 -6.75 1.69 -9.32
CA ASN A 13 -7.07 2.59 -10.42
C ASN A 13 -8.15 3.62 -10.01
N PRO A 14 -8.07 4.88 -10.48
CA PRO A 14 -9.11 5.88 -10.24
C PRO A 14 -10.35 5.69 -11.13
N GLY A 15 -11.40 6.46 -10.85
CA GLY A 15 -12.59 6.55 -11.68
C GLY A 15 -13.38 5.23 -11.74
N GLN A 16 -13.76 4.80 -12.94
CA GLN A 16 -14.59 3.61 -13.15
C GLN A 16 -13.97 2.31 -12.60
N TYR A 17 -12.64 2.26 -12.46
CA TYR A 17 -11.92 1.08 -11.99
C TYR A 17 -11.61 1.11 -10.48
N ARG A 18 -12.13 2.10 -9.74
CA ARG A 18 -11.91 2.20 -8.29
C ARG A 18 -12.47 1.00 -7.52
N ASP A 19 -13.56 0.44 -8.03
CA ASP A 19 -14.33 -0.59 -7.34
C ASP A 19 -14.02 -2.02 -7.82
N THR A 20 -12.87 -2.22 -8.46
CA THR A 20 -12.45 -3.52 -9.02
C THR A 20 -11.52 -4.29 -8.08
N PHE A 21 -11.28 -5.56 -8.36
CA PHE A 21 -10.31 -6.37 -7.60
C PHE A 21 -8.90 -5.77 -7.62
N HIS A 22 -8.49 -5.16 -8.73
CA HIS A 22 -7.19 -4.48 -8.84
C HIS A 22 -7.08 -3.22 -7.96
N SER A 23 -8.18 -2.75 -7.38
CA SER A 23 -8.23 -1.61 -6.47
C SER A 23 -8.52 -2.03 -5.03
N VAL A 24 -8.35 -3.32 -4.70
CA VAL A 24 -8.53 -3.82 -3.32
C VAL A 24 -7.64 -3.09 -2.32
N GLY A 25 -6.47 -2.61 -2.72
CA GLY A 25 -5.59 -1.82 -1.86
C GLY A 25 -6.31 -0.59 -1.31
N HIS A 26 -7.04 0.14 -2.16
CA HIS A 26 -7.79 1.34 -1.75
C HIS A 26 -8.88 0.99 -0.74
N MET A 27 -9.64 -0.07 -1.01
CA MET A 27 -10.71 -0.56 -0.12
C MET A 27 -10.15 -1.03 1.23
N ALA A 28 -9.00 -1.70 1.20
CA ALA A 28 -8.33 -2.19 2.40
C ALA A 28 -7.82 -1.03 3.27
N LEU A 29 -7.28 0.02 2.67
CA LEU A 29 -6.87 1.25 3.37
C LEU A 29 -8.06 2.01 3.97
N GLU A 30 -9.18 2.10 3.26
CA GLU A 30 -10.42 2.67 3.79
C GLU A 30 -10.92 1.91 5.02
N SER A 31 -10.85 0.59 4.97
CA SER A 31 -11.28 -0.28 6.07
C SER A 31 -10.31 -0.22 7.25
N LEU A 32 -9.00 -0.14 6.97
CA LEU A 32 -7.97 0.09 7.98
C LEU A 32 -8.19 1.43 8.69
N GLN A 33 -8.42 2.52 7.94
CA GLN A 33 -8.62 3.87 8.51
C GLN A 33 -9.74 3.90 9.55
N ARG A 34 -10.85 3.20 9.31
CA ARG A 34 -11.98 3.11 10.25
C ARG A 34 -11.69 2.31 11.51
N ARG A 35 -10.59 1.55 11.55
CA ARG A 35 -10.25 0.61 12.63
C ARG A 35 -9.02 1.00 13.43
N ILE A 36 -8.16 1.84 12.87
CA ILE A 36 -7.02 2.42 13.59
C ILE A 36 -7.52 3.58 14.49
N PRO A 37 -6.68 4.07 15.44
CA PRO A 37 -7.11 4.97 16.50
C PRO A 37 -7.82 6.24 16.01
N ALA A 38 -8.62 6.85 16.90
CA ALA A 38 -9.50 7.97 16.59
C ALA A 38 -8.76 9.23 16.11
N GLU A 39 -7.46 9.36 16.41
CA GLU A 39 -6.60 10.43 15.91
C GLU A 39 -6.33 10.31 14.41
N GLN A 40 -6.65 9.18 13.78
CA GLN A 40 -6.55 9.02 12.35
C GLN A 40 -7.72 9.72 11.65
N PRO A 41 -7.47 10.81 10.89
CA PRO A 41 -8.54 11.54 10.24
C PRO A 41 -9.18 10.72 9.10
N SER A 42 -10.41 11.08 8.72
CA SER A 42 -11.02 10.58 7.49
C SER A 42 -10.21 10.98 6.25
N PHE A 43 -10.35 10.23 5.16
CA PHE A 43 -9.73 10.59 3.89
C PHE A 43 -10.23 11.93 3.37
N ALA A 44 -9.29 12.79 2.98
CA ALA A 44 -9.53 14.06 2.31
C ALA A 44 -8.66 14.16 1.06
N SER A 45 -9.09 14.97 0.10
CA SER A 45 -8.28 15.26 -1.10
C SER A 45 -7.10 16.15 -0.72
N GLN A 46 -5.89 15.64 -0.90
CA GLN A 46 -4.64 16.40 -0.73
C GLN A 46 -3.78 16.28 -2.00
N ARG A 47 -2.83 17.19 -2.19
CA ARG A 47 -1.99 17.21 -3.38
C ARG A 47 -0.65 16.54 -3.11
N HIS A 48 -0.35 15.47 -3.84
CA HIS A 48 0.92 14.76 -3.81
C HIS A 48 1.38 14.44 -5.24
N GLY A 49 2.67 14.59 -5.51
CA GLY A 49 3.25 14.31 -6.82
C GLY A 49 2.58 15.09 -7.95
N LYS A 50 2.18 16.35 -7.71
CA LYS A 50 1.36 17.20 -8.60
C LYS A 50 -0.08 16.73 -8.86
N LYS A 51 -0.58 15.64 -8.27
CA LYS A 51 -1.96 15.14 -8.44
C LYS A 51 -2.75 15.23 -7.12
N ALA A 52 -4.07 15.38 -7.21
CA ALA A 52 -4.94 15.17 -6.07
C ALA A 52 -5.02 13.67 -5.76
N ALA A 53 -4.87 13.31 -4.49
CA ALA A 53 -4.95 11.95 -3.99
C ALA A 53 -5.78 11.96 -2.70
N LEU A 54 -6.48 10.85 -2.44
CA LEU A 54 -7.15 10.67 -1.15
C LEU A 54 -6.10 10.32 -0.10
N THR A 55 -6.02 11.16 0.92
CA THR A 55 -5.04 11.05 2.00
C THR A 55 -5.74 11.10 3.36
N SER A 56 -5.32 10.22 4.27
CA SER A 56 -5.62 10.28 5.69
C SER A 56 -4.28 10.40 6.43
N ALA A 57 -3.95 11.61 6.87
CA ALA A 57 -2.67 11.94 7.49
C ALA A 57 -2.81 11.96 9.02
N GLY A 58 -2.50 10.84 9.66
CA GLY A 58 -2.48 10.71 11.11
C GLY A 58 -1.06 10.87 11.67
N PRO A 59 -0.91 10.99 13.00
CA PRO A 59 0.38 11.24 13.64
C PRO A 59 1.39 10.09 13.43
N LYS A 60 0.90 8.85 13.32
CA LYS A 60 1.72 7.64 13.11
C LYS A 60 1.68 7.15 11.66
N TYR A 61 0.47 7.09 11.08
CA TYR A 61 0.25 6.58 9.74
C TYR A 61 -0.25 7.67 8.80
N THR A 62 0.41 7.81 7.66
CA THR A 62 -0.16 8.52 6.51
C THR A 62 -0.65 7.48 5.52
N LEU A 63 -1.97 7.40 5.32
CA LEU A 63 -2.60 6.53 4.34
C LEU A 63 -2.82 7.32 3.05
N LEU A 64 -2.34 6.82 1.93
CA LEU A 64 -2.36 7.52 0.64
C LEU A 64 -2.85 6.57 -0.46
N GLN A 65 -3.90 6.96 -1.17
CA GLN A 65 -4.40 6.19 -2.31
C GLN A 65 -3.78 6.67 -3.62
N SER A 66 -3.23 5.76 -4.43
CA SER A 66 -2.66 6.13 -5.73
C SER A 66 -3.74 6.77 -6.63
N PRO A 67 -3.52 7.97 -7.18
CA PRO A 67 -4.47 8.68 -8.04
C PRO A 67 -4.21 8.42 -9.54
N THR A 68 -3.43 7.38 -9.85
CA THR A 68 -2.93 7.08 -11.20
C THR A 68 -3.44 5.74 -11.68
N LEU A 69 -3.45 5.55 -13.01
CA LEU A 69 -3.60 4.20 -13.55
C LEU A 69 -2.45 3.32 -13.08
N MET A 70 -2.77 2.04 -12.89
CA MET A 70 -1.94 1.07 -12.21
C MET A 70 -0.52 1.02 -12.80
N ASN A 71 -0.40 0.90 -14.12
CA ASN A 71 0.87 0.76 -14.85
C ASN A 71 1.81 1.98 -14.77
N VAL A 72 1.31 3.14 -14.36
CA VAL A 72 2.09 4.39 -14.25
C VAL A 72 2.16 4.95 -12.82
N THR A 73 1.90 4.09 -11.82
CA THR A 73 1.92 4.52 -10.41
C THR A 73 3.32 4.85 -9.89
N GLY A 74 4.36 4.16 -10.38
CA GLY A 74 5.74 4.32 -9.88
C GLY A 74 6.29 5.75 -9.98
N PRO A 75 6.25 6.40 -11.16
CA PRO A 75 6.77 7.76 -11.31
C PRO A 75 6.06 8.78 -10.42
N TRP A 76 4.75 8.62 -10.23
CA TRP A 76 4.00 9.48 -9.30
C TRP A 76 4.40 9.21 -7.85
N LEU A 77 4.48 7.94 -7.44
CA LEU A 77 4.83 7.58 -6.07
C LEU A 77 6.24 8.04 -5.69
N ALA A 78 7.21 7.91 -6.60
CA ALA A 78 8.57 8.41 -6.39
C ALA A 78 8.61 9.91 -6.09
N LYS A 79 7.74 10.68 -6.76
CA LYS A 79 7.60 12.11 -6.53
C LYS A 79 6.85 12.41 -5.22
N ALA A 80 5.73 11.73 -4.98
CA ALA A 80 4.92 11.89 -3.78
C ALA A 80 5.72 11.58 -2.51
N TYR A 81 6.57 10.55 -2.54
CA TYR A 81 7.44 10.19 -1.43
C TYR A 81 8.49 11.28 -1.13
N LYS A 82 9.14 11.84 -2.15
CA LYS A 82 10.09 12.96 -1.96
C LYS A 82 9.40 14.20 -1.39
N GLU A 83 8.22 14.54 -1.90
CA GLU A 83 7.43 15.66 -1.37
C GLU A 83 7.00 15.41 0.08
N PHE A 84 6.59 14.18 0.41
CA PHE A 84 6.22 13.79 1.78
C PHE A 84 7.38 14.02 2.76
N LEU A 85 8.59 13.52 2.45
CA LEU A 85 9.76 13.72 3.30
C LEU A 85 10.07 15.21 3.55
N VAL A 86 9.99 16.03 2.51
CA VAL A 86 10.24 17.48 2.62
C VAL A 86 9.16 18.17 3.47
N ASN A 87 7.88 17.86 3.24
CA ASN A 87 6.76 18.48 3.93
C ASN A 87 6.75 18.14 5.43
N GLU A 88 7.08 16.90 5.77
CA GLU A 88 7.13 16.43 7.17
C GLU A 88 8.46 16.78 7.85
N GLY A 89 9.45 17.29 7.11
CA GLY A 89 10.79 17.57 7.65
C GLY A 89 11.52 16.31 8.13
N LEU A 90 11.27 15.17 7.47
CA LEU A 90 11.81 13.87 7.85
C LEU A 90 12.91 13.41 6.87
N SER A 91 13.96 12.82 7.41
CA SER A 91 14.91 12.08 6.60
C SER A 91 14.31 10.75 6.12
N PRO A 92 14.79 10.16 5.01
CA PRO A 92 14.35 8.84 4.59
C PRO A 92 14.40 7.83 5.73
N ALA A 93 15.49 7.78 6.52
CA ALA A 93 15.69 6.83 7.62
C ALA A 93 14.62 6.89 8.73
N GLU A 94 13.83 7.95 8.81
CA GLU A 94 12.76 8.13 9.79
C GLU A 94 11.38 7.68 9.28
N VAL A 95 11.28 7.26 8.01
CA VAL A 95 10.00 6.93 7.37
C VAL A 95 9.96 5.51 6.85
N GLY A 96 9.05 4.70 7.40
CA GLY A 96 8.72 3.39 6.83
C GLY A 96 7.80 3.56 5.61
N LEU A 97 8.10 2.89 4.49
CA LEU A 97 7.22 2.89 3.31
C LEU A 97 6.56 1.51 3.16
N VAL A 98 5.23 1.49 3.11
CA VAL A 98 4.45 0.27 2.90
C VAL A 98 3.58 0.43 1.66
N LEU A 99 3.70 -0.51 0.72
CA LEU A 99 2.80 -0.58 -0.43
C LEU A 99 1.74 -1.66 -0.24
N VAL A 100 0.46 -1.33 -0.37
CA VAL A 100 -0.66 -2.28 -0.27
C VAL A 100 -1.24 -2.56 -1.65
N HIS A 101 -1.32 -3.83 -2.05
CA HIS A 101 -1.74 -4.21 -3.41
C HIS A 101 -2.45 -5.56 -3.47
N ASP A 102 -3.15 -5.87 -4.56
CA ASP A 102 -3.78 -7.18 -4.77
C ASP A 102 -2.78 -8.31 -5.02
N ASP A 103 -3.18 -9.54 -4.71
CA ASP A 103 -2.43 -10.76 -4.97
C ASP A 103 -3.35 -11.88 -5.44
N LEU A 104 -3.11 -12.34 -6.67
CA LEU A 104 -3.89 -13.41 -7.29
C LEU A 104 -3.62 -14.78 -6.64
N GLU A 105 -2.45 -15.00 -6.05
CA GLU A 105 -2.09 -16.32 -5.51
C GLU A 105 -2.66 -16.59 -4.11
N GLU A 106 -3.25 -15.58 -3.49
CA GLU A 106 -3.69 -15.65 -2.10
C GLU A 106 -5.21 -15.64 -2.04
N GLU A 107 -5.76 -16.40 -1.08
CA GLU A 107 -7.19 -16.45 -0.83
C GLU A 107 -7.76 -15.06 -0.53
N LEU A 108 -9.05 -14.88 -0.86
CA LEU A 108 -9.74 -13.61 -0.65
C LEU A 108 -9.58 -13.11 0.79
N GLY A 109 -9.04 -11.89 0.92
CA GLY A 109 -8.80 -11.23 2.21
C GLY A 109 -7.61 -11.76 3.01
N ALA A 110 -6.82 -12.70 2.47
CA ALA A 110 -5.57 -13.10 3.10
C ALA A 110 -4.53 -11.98 2.97
N VAL A 111 -3.89 -11.62 4.08
CA VAL A 111 -2.90 -10.54 4.12
C VAL A 111 -1.53 -11.13 4.37
N LYS A 112 -0.53 -10.73 3.58
CA LYS A 112 0.86 -11.17 3.77
C LYS A 112 1.84 -10.03 3.58
N ILE A 113 2.81 -9.93 4.50
CA ILE A 113 3.97 -9.07 4.34
C ILE A 113 4.89 -9.67 3.26
N ARG A 114 5.36 -8.81 2.37
CA ARG A 114 6.32 -9.11 1.32
C ARG A 114 7.49 -8.14 1.43
N GLN A 115 8.69 -8.65 1.17
CA GLN A 115 9.86 -7.79 0.96
C GLN A 115 9.63 -6.88 -0.25
N TRP A 116 10.11 -5.64 -0.16
CA TRP A 116 10.01 -4.67 -1.26
C TRP A 116 10.50 -5.26 -2.59
N THR A 117 11.69 -5.84 -2.58
CA THR A 117 12.40 -6.37 -3.75
C THR A 117 11.85 -7.66 -4.34
N ARG A 118 10.91 -8.34 -3.67
CA ARG A 118 10.34 -9.61 -4.18
C ARG A 118 9.67 -9.39 -5.55
N SER A 119 9.68 -10.40 -6.41
CA SER A 119 9.08 -10.30 -7.76
C SER A 119 7.65 -9.73 -7.74
N HIS A 120 7.33 -8.91 -8.74
CA HIS A 120 5.99 -8.36 -8.93
C HIS A 120 4.99 -9.39 -9.48
N ARG A 121 5.43 -10.59 -9.90
CA ARG A 121 4.57 -11.69 -10.40
C ARG A 121 3.50 -11.23 -11.40
N GLY A 122 3.88 -10.37 -12.35
CA GLY A 122 2.98 -9.83 -13.36
C GLY A 122 2.09 -8.65 -12.92
N HIS A 123 2.08 -8.27 -11.64
CA HIS A 123 1.31 -7.12 -11.16
C HIS A 123 1.88 -5.79 -11.71
N ASN A 124 1.12 -5.11 -12.57
CA ASN A 124 1.57 -3.91 -13.29
C ASN A 124 1.93 -2.74 -12.38
N GLY A 125 1.19 -2.53 -11.30
CA GLY A 125 1.47 -1.42 -10.37
C GLY A 125 2.74 -1.63 -9.57
N VAL A 126 2.91 -2.81 -8.96
CA VAL A 126 4.17 -3.19 -8.32
C VAL A 126 5.33 -3.11 -9.32
N LYS A 127 5.18 -3.61 -10.56
CA LYS A 127 6.20 -3.47 -11.60
C LYS A 127 6.61 -2.01 -11.82
N SER A 128 5.62 -1.11 -11.94
CA SER A 128 5.82 0.33 -12.10
C SER A 128 6.58 0.94 -10.91
N VAL A 129 6.15 0.61 -9.68
CA VAL A 129 6.74 1.10 -8.43
C VAL A 129 8.18 0.64 -8.29
N LEU A 130 8.47 -0.66 -8.44
CA LEU A 130 9.84 -1.19 -8.31
C LEU A 130 10.80 -0.64 -9.37
N ALA A 131 10.30 -0.27 -10.55
CA ALA A 131 11.11 0.38 -11.57
C ALA A 131 11.52 1.82 -11.19
N SER A 132 10.64 2.52 -10.47
CA SER A 132 10.80 3.96 -10.14
C SER A 132 11.37 4.21 -8.73
N LEU A 133 11.15 3.29 -7.80
CA LEU A 133 11.60 3.34 -6.40
C LEU A 133 12.46 2.12 -6.11
N ARG A 134 13.78 2.33 -6.19
CA ARG A 134 14.80 1.32 -5.91
C ARG A 134 15.44 1.64 -4.56
N PRO A 135 15.39 0.70 -3.59
CA PRO A 135 16.12 0.88 -2.35
C PRO A 135 17.62 0.94 -2.66
N ASP A 136 18.32 1.82 -1.98
CA ASP A 136 19.76 1.89 -1.85
C ASP A 136 20.19 1.61 -0.41
N ALA A 137 21.49 1.68 -0.13
CA ALA A 137 22.05 1.40 1.20
C ALA A 137 21.56 2.35 2.31
N GLN A 138 20.99 3.50 1.95
CA GLN A 138 20.47 4.50 2.89
C GLN A 138 18.93 4.53 2.90
N SER A 139 18.29 3.69 2.08
CA SER A 139 16.85 3.64 1.99
C SER A 139 16.28 3.08 3.29
N PRO A 140 15.20 3.67 3.80
CA PRO A 140 14.58 3.18 5.01
C PRO A 140 13.93 1.82 4.77
N PRO A 141 13.47 1.16 5.83
CA PRO A 141 12.79 -0.09 5.66
C PRO A 141 11.51 0.08 4.82
N TRP A 142 11.52 -0.55 3.65
CA TRP A 142 10.38 -0.62 2.75
C TRP A 142 9.80 -2.03 2.75
N ALA A 143 8.47 -2.11 2.76
CA ALA A 143 7.74 -3.36 2.69
C ALA A 143 6.56 -3.25 1.73
N ARG A 144 6.02 -4.40 1.35
CA ARG A 144 4.72 -4.47 0.70
C ARG A 144 3.81 -5.36 1.52
N ILE A 145 2.53 -5.10 1.46
CA ILE A 145 1.50 -5.97 2.00
C ILE A 145 0.58 -6.35 0.85
N SER A 146 0.55 -7.64 0.54
CA SER A 146 -0.37 -8.19 -0.44
C SER A 146 -1.70 -8.54 0.22
N VAL A 147 -2.80 -8.21 -0.45
CA VAL A 147 -4.17 -8.60 -0.08
C VAL A 147 -4.68 -9.57 -1.14
N GLY A 148 -5.02 -10.79 -0.72
CA GLY A 148 -5.48 -11.84 -1.61
C GLY A 148 -6.83 -11.51 -2.22
N ILE A 149 -6.94 -11.72 -3.54
CA ILE A 149 -8.18 -11.57 -4.32
C ILE A 149 -8.63 -12.90 -4.94
N GLY A 150 -7.84 -13.97 -4.76
CA GLY A 150 -8.02 -15.23 -5.49
C GLY A 150 -7.61 -15.12 -6.96
N ARG A 151 -7.75 -16.22 -7.69
CA ARG A 151 -7.41 -16.30 -9.12
C ARG A 151 -8.56 -16.98 -9.88
N PRO A 152 -8.87 -16.55 -11.11
CA PRO A 152 -9.75 -17.31 -11.98
C PRO A 152 -9.16 -18.70 -12.29
N ALA A 153 -10.03 -19.66 -12.61
CA ALA A 153 -9.61 -21.03 -12.93
C ALA A 153 -8.66 -21.06 -14.14
N GLU A 154 -9.01 -20.29 -15.18
CA GLU A 154 -8.18 -20.10 -16.35
C GLU A 154 -7.05 -19.11 -16.06
N ARG A 155 -5.84 -19.48 -16.49
CA ARG A 155 -4.62 -18.69 -16.25
C ARG A 155 -4.21 -17.83 -17.44
N ASP A 156 -5.04 -17.78 -18.48
CA ASP A 156 -4.78 -16.93 -19.63
C ASP A 156 -4.70 -15.45 -19.23
N GLN A 157 -3.83 -14.71 -19.90
CA GLN A 157 -3.58 -13.31 -19.55
C GLN A 157 -4.81 -12.43 -19.71
N SER A 158 -5.64 -12.69 -20.73
CA SER A 158 -6.87 -11.91 -20.96
C SER A 158 -7.88 -12.14 -19.84
N VAL A 159 -8.11 -13.40 -19.46
CA VAL A 159 -9.02 -13.78 -18.37
C VAL A 159 -8.58 -13.19 -17.04
N VAL A 160 -7.28 -13.23 -16.74
CA VAL A 160 -6.74 -12.61 -15.52
C VAL A 160 -6.93 -11.10 -15.53
N SER A 161 -6.69 -10.44 -16.68
CA SER A 161 -6.90 -9.00 -16.83
C SER A 161 -8.36 -8.62 -16.60
N ASP A 162 -9.29 -9.36 -17.20
CA ASP A 162 -10.73 -9.13 -17.04
C ASP A 162 -11.18 -9.37 -15.61
N PHE A 163 -10.65 -10.41 -14.95
CA PHE A 163 -10.92 -10.68 -13.55
C PHE A 163 -10.49 -9.52 -12.64
N VAL A 164 -9.24 -9.03 -12.75
CA VAL A 164 -8.77 -7.95 -11.88
C VAL A 164 -9.49 -6.62 -12.14
N LEU A 165 -9.95 -6.41 -13.38
CA LEU A 165 -10.74 -5.23 -13.76
C LEU A 165 -12.25 -5.40 -13.51
N SER A 166 -12.71 -6.57 -13.09
CA SER A 166 -14.11 -6.80 -12.74
C SER A 166 -14.46 -6.13 -11.41
N LYS A 167 -15.70 -5.64 -11.29
CA LYS A 167 -16.20 -5.00 -10.06
C LYS A 167 -16.25 -6.02 -8.93
N MET A 168 -15.71 -5.64 -7.77
CA MET A 168 -15.70 -6.50 -6.61
C MET A 168 -17.13 -6.69 -6.07
N PRO A 169 -17.63 -7.93 -5.92
CA PRO A 169 -18.96 -8.20 -5.40
C PRO A 169 -19.08 -7.84 -3.91
N LYS A 170 -20.31 -7.62 -3.43
CA LYS A 170 -20.57 -7.17 -2.05
C LYS A 170 -20.00 -8.12 -0.99
N HIS A 171 -20.10 -9.42 -1.20
CA HIS A 171 -19.53 -10.41 -0.27
C HIS A 171 -18.01 -10.23 -0.14
N ALA A 172 -17.31 -10.03 -1.27
CA ALA A 172 -15.87 -9.86 -1.27
C ALA A 172 -15.47 -8.55 -0.59
N LYS A 173 -16.18 -7.46 -0.86
CA LYS A 173 -16.00 -6.19 -0.12
C LYS A 173 -16.16 -6.38 1.38
N GLY A 174 -17.14 -7.17 1.83
CA GLY A 174 -17.32 -7.51 3.24
C GLY A 174 -16.16 -8.30 3.85
N VAL A 175 -15.59 -9.26 3.11
CA VAL A 175 -14.38 -9.99 3.53
C VAL A 175 -13.18 -9.05 3.68
N ILE A 176 -13.00 -8.10 2.75
CA ILE A 176 -11.93 -7.10 2.83
C ILE A 176 -12.14 -6.16 4.04
N ASP A 177 -13.38 -5.69 4.24
CA ASP A 177 -13.72 -4.77 5.33
C ASP A 177 -13.48 -5.37 6.72
N ASP A 178 -13.73 -6.67 6.89
CA ASP A 178 -13.52 -7.35 8.18
C ASP A 178 -12.20 -8.08 8.32
N LYS A 179 -11.95 -9.10 7.48
CA LYS A 179 -10.77 -9.97 7.63
C LYS A 179 -9.49 -9.23 7.27
N ALA A 180 -9.44 -8.64 6.07
CA ALA A 180 -8.20 -8.04 5.58
C ALA A 180 -7.77 -6.83 6.42
N SER A 181 -8.71 -6.02 6.89
CA SER A 181 -8.41 -4.85 7.73
C SER A 181 -7.80 -5.22 9.08
N ARG A 182 -8.29 -6.27 9.76
CA ARG A 182 -7.68 -6.81 11.00
C ARG A 182 -6.28 -7.32 10.73
N SER A 183 -6.12 -8.17 9.71
CA SER A 183 -4.81 -8.72 9.37
C SER A 183 -3.82 -7.66 8.88
N LEU A 184 -4.29 -6.52 8.34
CA LEU A 184 -3.45 -5.37 8.03
C LEU A 184 -2.90 -4.70 9.29
N ILE A 185 -3.71 -4.56 10.35
CA ILE A 185 -3.24 -4.04 11.64
C ILE A 185 -2.16 -4.95 12.22
N ASP A 186 -2.37 -6.26 12.16
CA ASP A 186 -1.38 -7.25 12.62
C ASP A 186 -0.07 -7.16 11.83
N ALA A 187 -0.19 -7.05 10.49
CA ALA A 187 0.97 -6.93 9.61
C ALA A 187 1.75 -5.63 9.82
N LEU A 188 1.07 -4.49 10.05
CA LEU A 188 1.72 -3.22 10.36
C LEU A 188 2.44 -3.29 11.70
N SER A 189 1.79 -3.86 12.72
CA SER A 189 2.39 -4.06 14.04
C SER A 189 3.62 -4.97 13.97
N GLU A 190 3.62 -5.99 13.11
CA GLU A 190 4.78 -6.84 12.87
C GLU A 190 5.92 -6.10 12.16
N LEU A 191 5.61 -5.28 11.15
CA LEU A 191 6.61 -4.45 10.46
C LEU A 191 7.28 -3.47 11.42
N GLU A 192 6.50 -2.80 12.27
CA GLU A 192 7.01 -1.89 13.29
C GLU A 192 8.03 -2.57 14.21
N ARG A 193 7.65 -3.70 14.82
CA ARG A 193 8.56 -4.47 15.68
C ARG A 193 9.84 -4.88 14.94
N LYS A 194 9.72 -5.28 13.68
CA LYS A 194 10.88 -5.66 12.85
C LYS A 194 11.81 -4.49 12.58
N TRP A 195 11.26 -3.32 12.29
CA TRP A 195 12.03 -2.12 11.98
C TRP A 195 12.69 -1.53 13.22
N GLU A 196 12.00 -1.53 14.36
CA GLU A 196 12.56 -1.16 15.65
C GLU A 196 13.71 -2.09 16.07
N ALA A 197 13.53 -3.41 15.93
CA ALA A 197 14.57 -4.39 16.27
C ALA A 197 15.81 -4.30 15.38
N SER A 198 15.66 -3.77 14.17
CA SER A 198 16.76 -3.60 13.18
C SER A 198 17.44 -2.23 13.29
N ALA A 199 16.91 -1.31 14.11
CA ALA A 199 17.52 0.00 14.30
C ALA A 199 18.89 -0.16 14.99
N PRO A 200 19.92 0.60 14.55
CA PRO A 200 21.21 0.60 15.24
C PRO A 200 20.99 0.95 16.72
N LYS A 201 21.41 0.05 17.61
CA LYS A 201 21.44 0.35 19.05
C LYS A 201 22.43 1.49 19.24
N THR A 202 21.94 2.67 19.62
CA THR A 202 22.80 3.75 20.09
C THR A 202 23.37 3.29 21.42
N ASN A 203 24.61 2.80 21.43
CA ASN A 203 25.36 2.69 22.67
C ASN A 203 25.55 4.13 23.17
N GLY A 204 24.93 4.44 24.31
CA GLY A 204 25.20 5.66 25.06
C GLY A 204 26.60 5.65 25.67
#